data_AF-A0A9W9Y7L8-F1
#
_entry.id   AF-A0A9W9Y7L8-F1
#
_cell.length_a   1.000
_cell.length_b   1.000
_cell.length_c   1.000
_cell.angle_alpha   90.00
_cell.angle_beta   90.00
_cell.angle_gamma   90.00
#
_symmetry.space_group_name_H-M   'P 1'
#
loop_
_entity.id
_entity.type
_entity.pdbx_description
1 polymer ?
#
loop_
_entity_poly.entity_id
_entity_poly.type
_entity_poly.pdbx_seq_one_letter_code
_entity_poly.pdbx_strand_id
1 'polypeptide(L)'
;MAAVNGENVDDSIKEKSKVWTHDQELTLLQNVEKHLESAGGSKYIYIKDIKWSEIVFEDFNEDDVHKRWNALTSKVRKMRTAKEILEDAKQKVADKSNKESRKRKRDDKDTGLPKMPLTSYIIFCNEKRQQLAKKYSNLNNNELMTKLAKKWRKLSEEKKKKYHDIYLENRKKFDQDITQYFIEHYPDEKKPKTALDLWSASKKKEMKKDHPEMSEKKMKKKINKYWDKMEDDEREEWEKKSKTEVARYIKRMKKMDKV
;
A
#
# COMPACT_ATOMS: atom_id res chain seq x y z
N MET A 1 50.43 18.97 36.70
CA MET A 1 49.11 19.04 37.37
C MET A 1 48.08 18.36 36.46
N ALA A 2 47.26 17.47 37.04
CA ALA A 2 45.90 17.01 36.68
C ALA A 2 45.56 16.81 35.18
N ALA A 3 45.23 15.58 34.70
CA ALA A 3 43.90 14.92 34.75
C ALA A 3 42.83 15.67 33.89
N VAL A 4 41.94 15.08 33.08
CA VAL A 4 41.34 13.74 33.02
C VAL A 4 40.39 13.64 31.80
N ASN A 5 40.23 12.41 31.29
CA ASN A 5 39.08 11.76 30.60
C ASN A 5 38.43 12.24 29.29
N GLY A 6 38.11 11.25 28.46
CA GLY A 6 37.09 11.30 27.40
C GLY A 6 37.06 10.08 26.47
N GLU A 7 36.67 8.93 27.04
CA GLU A 7 36.18 7.67 26.42
C GLU A 7 35.66 7.72 24.95
N ASN A 8 36.16 6.81 24.08
CA ASN A 8 35.51 5.55 23.60
C ASN A 8 34.69 5.82 22.30
N VAL A 9 34.73 5.05 21.20
CA VAL A 9 34.38 3.63 21.04
C VAL A 9 34.90 3.11 19.68
N ASP A 10 35.63 2.00 19.74
CA ASP A 10 35.60 0.78 18.91
C ASP A 10 35.14 0.85 17.43
N ASP A 11 36.07 0.58 16.51
CA ASP A 11 35.79 0.13 15.14
C ASP A 11 36.37 -1.30 14.99
N SER A 12 35.60 -2.25 15.53
CA SER A 12 35.87 -3.68 15.54
C SER A 12 36.02 -4.25 14.11
N ILE A 13 37.25 -4.68 13.83
CA ILE A 13 37.64 -5.93 13.15
C ILE A 13 36.72 -6.37 12.00
N LYS A 14 37.05 -5.93 10.78
CA LYS A 14 36.70 -6.67 9.56
C LYS A 14 37.47 -8.00 9.56
N GLU A 15 36.77 -9.09 9.83
CA GLU A 15 37.29 -10.45 9.72
C GLU A 15 37.87 -10.69 8.31
N LYS A 16 39.18 -10.92 8.25
CA LYS A 16 39.88 -11.23 6.99
C LYS A 16 39.38 -12.58 6.49
N SER A 17 38.79 -12.63 5.30
CA SER A 17 38.41 -13.89 4.66
C SER A 17 39.65 -14.79 4.50
N LYS A 18 39.62 -15.99 5.09
CA LYS A 18 40.68 -17.00 4.90
C LYS A 18 40.85 -17.30 3.41
N VAL A 19 42.10 -17.34 2.94
CA VAL A 19 42.45 -17.66 1.56
C VAL A 19 42.47 -19.19 1.42
N TRP A 20 41.78 -19.72 0.41
CA TRP A 20 41.67 -21.16 0.15
C TRP A 20 42.64 -21.57 -0.96
N THR A 21 43.32 -22.70 -0.78
CA THR A 21 44.13 -23.33 -1.83
C THR A 21 43.29 -24.28 -2.69
N HIS A 22 43.82 -24.64 -3.87
CA HIS A 22 43.16 -25.60 -4.76
C HIS A 22 42.97 -26.97 -4.10
N ASP A 23 43.97 -27.44 -3.35
CA ASP A 23 43.91 -28.73 -2.65
C ASP A 23 42.89 -28.74 -1.50
N GLN A 24 42.72 -27.61 -0.81
CA GLN A 24 41.69 -27.45 0.21
C GLN A 24 40.28 -27.46 -0.38
N GLU A 25 40.10 -26.91 -1.58
CA GLU A 25 38.82 -26.99 -2.30
C GLU A 25 38.50 -28.43 -2.73
N LEU A 26 39.49 -29.17 -3.22
CA LEU A 26 39.32 -30.58 -3.57
C LEU A 26 39.00 -31.43 -2.33
N THR A 27 39.68 -31.17 -1.22
CA THR A 27 39.40 -31.82 0.07
C THR A 27 37.97 -31.55 0.54
N LEU A 28 37.48 -30.31 0.43
CA LEU A 28 36.09 -29.96 0.74
C LEU A 28 35.11 -30.76 -0.12
N LEU A 29 35.34 -30.84 -1.44
CA LEU A 29 34.46 -31.60 -2.34
C LEU A 29 34.46 -33.09 -2.01
N GLN A 30 35.62 -33.67 -1.71
CA GLN A 30 35.76 -35.07 -1.31
C GLN A 30 35.08 -35.37 0.04
N ASN A 31 35.17 -34.46 1.01
CA ASN A 31 34.50 -34.62 2.30
C ASN A 31 32.98 -34.56 2.16
N VAL A 32 32.46 -33.67 1.29
CA VAL A 32 31.02 -33.65 0.96
C VAL A 32 30.60 -34.94 0.25
N GLU A 33 31.39 -35.44 -0.69
CA GLU A 33 31.13 -36.72 -1.38
C GLU A 33 31.04 -37.89 -0.38
N LYS A 34 32.02 -38.04 0.52
CA LYS A 34 32.00 -39.05 1.59
C LYS A 34 30.79 -38.91 2.52
N HIS A 35 30.39 -37.69 2.85
CA HIS A 35 29.21 -37.44 3.67
C HIS A 35 27.90 -37.86 2.94
N LEU A 36 27.84 -37.66 1.63
CA LEU A 36 26.71 -38.10 0.81
C LEU A 36 26.67 -39.64 0.65
N GLU A 37 27.82 -40.29 0.55
CA GLU A 37 27.93 -41.75 0.49
C GLU A 37 27.58 -42.43 1.83
N SER A 38 27.98 -41.83 2.96
CA SER A 38 27.68 -42.34 4.29
C SER A 38 26.21 -42.17 4.70
N ALA A 39 25.48 -41.24 4.08
CA ALA A 39 24.04 -41.01 4.30
C ALA A 39 23.12 -42.11 3.73
N GLY A 40 23.69 -43.25 3.30
CA GLY A 40 22.97 -44.51 3.12
C GLY A 40 21.96 -44.52 1.98
N GLY A 41 22.43 -44.53 0.74
CA GLY A 41 21.68 -44.95 -0.46
C GLY A 41 20.35 -44.22 -0.75
N SER A 42 19.99 -43.18 0.00
CA SER A 42 18.78 -42.43 -0.22
C SER A 42 18.89 -41.72 -1.56
N LYS A 43 18.02 -42.09 -2.50
CA LYS A 43 17.93 -41.51 -3.84
C LYS A 43 17.63 -39.99 -3.83
N TYR A 44 17.35 -39.43 -2.66
CA TYR A 44 16.92 -38.05 -2.46
C TYR A 44 17.64 -37.43 -1.24
N ILE A 45 18.93 -37.11 -1.40
CA ILE A 45 19.65 -36.24 -0.47
C ILE A 45 19.64 -34.83 -1.07
N TYR A 46 19.01 -33.88 -0.37
CA TYR A 46 19.00 -32.49 -0.81
C TYR A 46 20.15 -31.72 -0.16
N ILE A 47 20.58 -30.61 -0.78
CA ILE A 47 21.68 -29.77 -0.27
C ILE A 47 21.42 -29.30 1.18
N LYS A 48 20.16 -29.07 1.54
CA LYS A 48 19.74 -28.67 2.89
C LYS A 48 19.93 -29.78 3.95
N ASP A 49 20.08 -31.02 3.53
CA ASP A 49 20.21 -32.18 4.40
C ASP A 49 21.68 -32.52 4.70
N ILE A 50 22.63 -31.78 4.09
CA ILE A 50 24.06 -31.87 4.36
C ILE A 50 24.35 -31.28 5.73
N LYS A 51 24.95 -32.06 6.63
CA LYS A 51 25.39 -31.58 7.94
C LYS A 51 26.80 -31.03 7.86
N TRP A 52 26.91 -29.72 7.70
CA TRP A 52 28.19 -29.02 7.52
C TRP A 52 29.15 -29.19 8.69
N SER A 53 28.64 -29.36 9.92
CA SER A 53 29.42 -29.66 11.11
C SER A 53 30.20 -30.97 11.02
N GLU A 54 29.75 -31.94 10.22
CA GLU A 54 30.42 -33.23 9.99
C GLU A 54 31.46 -33.16 8.84
N ILE A 55 31.59 -32.01 8.18
CA ILE A 55 32.42 -31.77 6.98
C ILE A 55 33.56 -30.77 7.25
N VAL A 56 33.58 -30.19 8.45
CA VAL A 56 34.63 -29.32 9.00
C VAL A 56 35.99 -30.02 8.93
N PHE A 57 37.02 -29.31 8.46
CA PHE A 57 38.38 -29.84 8.38
C PHE A 57 39.42 -28.73 8.53
N GLU A 58 40.64 -29.10 8.95
CA GLU A 58 41.73 -28.16 9.26
C GLU A 58 41.26 -27.04 10.21
N ASP A 59 41.62 -25.79 9.91
CA ASP A 59 41.24 -24.60 10.66
C ASP A 59 39.93 -23.97 10.17
N PHE A 60 39.17 -24.63 9.29
CA PHE A 60 37.92 -24.11 8.73
C PHE A 60 36.71 -24.59 9.53
N ASN A 61 35.91 -23.66 10.04
CA ASN A 61 34.69 -23.98 10.78
C ASN A 61 33.50 -24.27 9.85
N GLU A 62 32.33 -24.61 10.41
CA GLU A 62 31.10 -24.91 9.68
C GLU A 62 30.71 -23.80 8.68
N ASP A 63 30.80 -22.54 9.12
CA ASP A 63 30.49 -21.38 8.30
C ASP A 63 31.48 -21.22 7.13
N ASP A 64 32.77 -21.44 7.38
CA ASP A 64 33.83 -21.36 6.37
C ASP A 64 33.61 -22.39 5.25
N VAL A 65 33.36 -23.65 5.61
CA VAL A 65 33.14 -24.75 4.63
C VAL A 65 31.84 -24.55 3.85
N HIS A 66 30.75 -24.16 4.53
CA HIS A 66 29.46 -23.94 3.89
C HIS A 66 29.49 -22.73 2.94
N LYS A 67 30.16 -21.64 3.34
CA LYS A 67 30.35 -20.45 2.50
C LYS A 67 31.21 -20.77 1.28
N ARG A 68 32.28 -21.55 1.42
CA ARG A 68 33.12 -21.96 0.29
C ARG A 68 32.38 -22.88 -0.67
N TRP A 69 31.64 -23.86 -0.17
CA TRP A 69 30.80 -24.74 -0.99
C TRP A 69 29.79 -23.95 -1.83
N ASN A 70 29.10 -22.99 -1.22
CA ASN A 70 28.16 -22.13 -1.93
C ASN A 70 28.85 -21.27 -3.01
N ALA A 71 30.07 -20.78 -2.75
CA ALA A 71 30.85 -20.04 -3.74
C ALA A 71 31.27 -20.91 -4.93
N LEU A 72 31.79 -22.12 -4.67
CA LEU A 72 32.22 -23.09 -5.70
C LEU A 72 31.05 -23.54 -6.56
N THR A 73 29.88 -23.80 -5.96
CA THR A 73 28.68 -24.28 -6.66
C THR A 73 27.80 -23.16 -7.22
N SER A 74 28.11 -21.89 -6.95
CA SER A 74 27.27 -20.73 -7.34
C SER A 74 27.04 -20.61 -8.84
N LYS A 75 28.03 -20.99 -9.66
CA LYS A 75 27.99 -20.95 -11.13
C LYS A 75 27.71 -22.31 -11.77
N VAL A 76 27.58 -23.36 -10.95
CA VAL A 76 27.20 -24.70 -11.42
C VAL A 76 25.68 -24.74 -11.54
N ARG A 77 25.17 -25.13 -12.71
CA ARG A 77 23.73 -25.33 -12.92
C ARG A 77 23.26 -26.45 -12.00
N LYS A 78 22.64 -26.10 -10.88
CA LYS A 78 21.96 -27.04 -9.98
C LYS A 78 20.86 -27.73 -10.80
N MET A 79 21.12 -28.96 -11.27
CA MET A 79 20.19 -29.69 -12.13
C MET A 79 18.86 -29.90 -11.39
N ARG A 80 17.77 -29.43 -11.99
CA ARG A 80 16.40 -29.60 -11.47
C ARG A 80 15.80 -30.87 -12.05
N THR A 81 15.06 -31.59 -11.23
CA THR A 81 14.29 -32.75 -11.69
C THR A 81 13.13 -32.28 -12.59
N ALA A 82 12.67 -33.15 -13.48
CA ALA A 82 11.50 -32.87 -14.31
C ALA A 82 10.24 -32.49 -13.48
N LYS A 83 10.15 -32.99 -12.24
CA LYS A 83 9.07 -32.69 -11.30
C LYS A 83 9.10 -31.23 -10.83
N GLU A 84 10.27 -30.70 -10.50
CA GLU A 84 10.43 -29.30 -10.07
C GLU A 84 10.20 -28.33 -11.23
N ILE A 85 10.62 -28.70 -12.45
CA ILE A 85 10.31 -27.92 -13.66
C ILE A 85 8.81 -27.88 -13.90
N LEU A 86 8.11 -29.01 -13.69
CA LEU A 86 6.66 -29.10 -13.82
C LEU A 86 5.93 -28.26 -12.75
N GLU A 87 6.39 -28.26 -11.50
CA GLU A 87 5.83 -27.40 -10.44
C GLU A 87 6.03 -25.91 -10.73
N ASP A 88 7.23 -25.49 -11.13
CA ASP A 88 7.49 -24.10 -11.53
C ASP A 88 6.67 -23.69 -12.77
N ALA A 89 6.48 -24.60 -13.72
CA ALA A 89 5.65 -24.37 -14.89
C ALA A 89 4.17 -24.21 -14.49
N LYS A 90 3.65 -25.08 -13.61
CA LYS A 90 2.30 -24.97 -13.03
C LYS A 90 2.12 -23.63 -12.29
N GLN A 91 3.09 -23.25 -11.47
CA GLN A 91 3.07 -21.98 -10.74
C GLN A 91 3.07 -20.77 -11.69
N LYS A 92 3.92 -20.77 -12.72
CA LYS A 92 3.94 -19.69 -13.74
C LYS A 92 2.64 -19.59 -14.54
N VAL A 93 1.98 -20.71 -14.83
CA VAL A 93 0.68 -20.71 -15.51
C VAL A 93 -0.41 -20.18 -14.57
N ALA A 94 -0.41 -20.56 -13.29
CA ALA A 94 -1.31 -20.02 -12.28
C ALA A 94 -1.09 -18.50 -12.04
N ASP A 95 0.15 -18.04 -12.04
CA ASP A 95 0.47 -16.61 -11.88
C ASP A 95 0.09 -15.79 -13.11
N LYS A 96 0.22 -16.35 -14.32
CA LYS A 96 -0.27 -15.72 -15.56
C LYS A 96 -1.78 -15.56 -15.57
N SER A 97 -2.54 -16.59 -15.16
CA SER A 97 -4.01 -16.48 -15.09
C SER A 97 -4.46 -15.46 -14.05
N ASN A 98 -3.76 -15.36 -12.92
CA ASN A 98 -4.03 -14.36 -11.88
C ASN A 98 -3.66 -12.94 -12.33
N LYS A 99 -2.56 -12.77 -13.07
CA LYS A 99 -2.16 -11.45 -13.61
C LYS A 99 -3.11 -10.98 -14.71
N GLU A 100 -3.53 -11.89 -15.57
CA GLU A 100 -4.50 -11.62 -16.64
C GLU A 100 -5.90 -11.34 -16.07
N SER A 101 -6.35 -12.08 -15.05
CA SER A 101 -7.63 -11.79 -14.37
C SER A 101 -7.62 -10.47 -13.60
N ARG A 102 -6.49 -10.09 -12.97
CA ARG A 102 -6.32 -8.76 -12.36
C ARG A 102 -6.30 -7.63 -13.39
N LYS A 103 -5.77 -7.88 -14.59
CA LYS A 103 -5.76 -6.92 -15.70
C LYS A 103 -7.16 -6.75 -16.29
N ARG A 104 -7.84 -7.86 -16.57
CA ARG A 104 -9.26 -7.87 -17.00
C ARG A 104 -10.15 -7.17 -15.98
N LYS A 105 -10.02 -7.44 -14.66
CA LYS A 105 -10.76 -6.71 -13.60
C LYS A 105 -10.49 -5.20 -13.53
N ARG A 106 -9.38 -4.70 -14.10
CA ARG A 106 -9.09 -3.26 -14.16
C ARG A 106 -9.67 -2.63 -15.42
N ASP A 107 -9.69 -3.38 -16.52
CA ASP A 107 -10.15 -2.92 -17.83
C ASP A 107 -11.68 -3.05 -17.97
N ASP A 108 -12.33 -4.01 -17.28
CA ASP A 108 -13.79 -4.16 -17.15
C ASP A 108 -14.43 -3.13 -16.19
N LYS A 109 -13.63 -2.23 -15.61
CA LYS A 109 -14.11 -1.19 -14.70
C LYS A 109 -14.54 0.08 -15.45
N ASP A 110 -15.24 -0.13 -16.57
CA ASP A 110 -16.01 0.91 -17.25
C ASP A 110 -17.44 0.95 -16.70
N THR A 111 -17.55 0.82 -15.37
CA THR A 111 -18.77 1.12 -14.66
C THR A 111 -18.86 2.65 -14.60
N GLY A 112 -20.04 3.24 -14.83
CA GLY A 112 -20.27 4.69 -14.70
C GLY A 112 -19.98 5.27 -13.31
N LEU A 113 -19.37 4.47 -12.42
CA LEU A 113 -18.88 4.81 -11.11
C LEU A 113 -17.80 5.90 -11.19
N PRO A 114 -18.02 7.07 -10.56
CA PRO A 114 -17.02 8.11 -10.49
C PRO A 114 -15.66 7.61 -10.00
N LYS A 115 -14.58 8.09 -10.63
CA LYS A 115 -13.20 7.72 -10.30
C LYS A 115 -12.68 8.51 -9.10
N MET A 116 -11.89 7.87 -8.24
CA MET A 116 -11.31 8.55 -7.08
C MET A 116 -10.43 9.74 -7.51
N PRO A 117 -10.49 10.88 -6.79
CA PRO A 117 -9.69 12.05 -7.10
C PRO A 117 -8.20 11.76 -6.87
N LEU A 118 -7.35 12.37 -7.68
CA LEU A 118 -5.90 12.28 -7.55
C LEU A 118 -5.44 13.00 -6.28
N THR A 119 -4.50 12.40 -5.55
CA THR A 119 -3.93 13.03 -4.34
C THR A 119 -3.09 14.26 -4.71
N SER A 120 -2.88 15.17 -3.75
CA SER A 120 -2.08 16.39 -3.94
C SER A 120 -0.70 16.13 -4.56
N TYR A 121 -0.01 15.07 -4.10
CA TYR A 121 1.26 14.64 -4.67
C TYR A 121 1.15 14.21 -6.14
N ILE A 122 0.12 13.44 -6.50
CA ILE A 122 -0.07 12.98 -7.88
C ILE A 122 -0.46 14.14 -8.81
N ILE A 123 -1.25 15.09 -8.33
CA ILE A 123 -1.56 16.33 -9.06
C ILE A 123 -0.25 17.09 -9.36
N PHE A 124 0.61 17.27 -8.36
CA PHE A 124 1.93 17.88 -8.54
C PHE A 124 2.80 17.11 -9.54
N CYS A 125 2.86 15.78 -9.42
CA CYS A 125 3.63 14.94 -10.33
C CYS A 125 3.12 15.08 -11.76
N ASN A 126 1.81 15.06 -12.00
CA ASN A 126 1.24 15.20 -13.34
C ASN A 126 1.61 16.55 -13.98
N GLU A 127 1.53 17.64 -13.22
CA GLU A 127 1.89 18.97 -13.71
C GLU A 127 3.40 19.07 -14.02
N LYS A 128 4.26 18.60 -13.10
CA LYS A 128 5.70 18.80 -13.21
C LYS A 128 6.43 17.74 -14.02
N ARG A 129 5.86 16.54 -14.18
CA ARG A 129 6.48 15.44 -14.93
C ARG A 129 6.69 15.80 -16.39
N GLN A 130 5.73 16.45 -17.03
CA GLN A 130 5.86 16.88 -18.43
C GLN A 130 7.01 17.88 -18.61
N GLN A 131 7.14 18.85 -17.71
CA GLN A 131 8.23 19.82 -17.72
C GLN A 131 9.59 19.14 -17.47
N LEU A 132 9.63 18.17 -16.55
CA LEU A 132 10.84 17.45 -16.21
C LEU A 132 11.28 16.49 -17.32
N ALA A 133 10.35 15.84 -18.01
CA ALA A 133 10.60 14.97 -19.14
C ALA A 133 11.23 15.74 -20.32
N LYS A 134 10.76 16.97 -20.59
CA LYS A 134 11.37 17.84 -21.61
C LYS A 134 12.82 18.23 -21.27
N LYS A 135 13.10 18.50 -19.99
CA LYS A 135 14.46 18.88 -19.53
C LYS A 135 15.43 17.70 -19.44
N TYR A 136 14.91 16.50 -19.23
CA TYR A 136 15.69 15.29 -19.06
C TYR A 136 15.15 14.19 -19.98
N SER A 137 15.27 14.40 -21.29
CA SER A 137 14.84 13.45 -22.33
C SER A 137 15.52 12.08 -22.23
N ASN A 138 16.68 12.02 -21.58
CA ASN A 138 17.52 10.83 -21.48
C ASN A 138 17.17 9.96 -20.26
N LEU A 139 16.33 10.46 -19.35
CA LEU A 139 16.00 9.77 -18.10
C LEU A 139 14.74 8.94 -18.24
N ASN A 140 14.75 7.76 -17.64
CA ASN A 140 13.59 6.89 -17.59
C ASN A 140 12.54 7.45 -16.61
N ASN A 141 11.28 7.08 -16.81
CA ASN A 141 10.15 7.53 -15.99
C ASN A 141 10.37 7.29 -14.48
N ASN A 142 10.96 6.15 -14.11
CA ASN A 142 11.23 5.84 -12.69
C ASN A 142 12.22 6.85 -12.07
N GLU A 143 13.21 7.30 -12.84
CA GLU A 143 14.19 8.29 -12.40
C GLU A 143 13.55 9.69 -12.30
N LEU A 144 12.68 10.04 -13.26
CA LEU A 144 11.89 11.27 -13.23
C LEU A 144 10.98 11.30 -11.99
N MET A 145 10.28 10.21 -11.69
CA MET A 145 9.43 10.10 -10.49
C MET A 145 10.24 10.19 -9.20
N THR A 146 11.43 9.60 -9.16
CA THR A 146 12.35 9.71 -8.02
C THR A 146 12.80 11.16 -7.81
N LYS A 147 13.12 11.89 -8.89
CA LYS A 147 13.44 13.33 -8.82
C LYS A 147 12.24 14.17 -8.36
N LEU A 148 11.02 13.86 -8.83
CA LEU A 148 9.80 14.55 -8.40
C LEU A 148 9.49 14.32 -6.92
N ALA A 149 9.67 13.10 -6.42
CA ALA A 149 9.50 12.79 -5.00
C ALA A 149 10.46 13.62 -4.12
N LYS A 150 11.73 13.73 -4.52
CA LYS A 150 12.71 14.59 -3.85
C LYS A 150 12.30 16.07 -3.91
N LYS A 151 11.79 16.56 -5.04
CA LYS A 151 11.28 17.94 -5.17
C LYS A 151 10.07 18.18 -4.27
N TRP A 152 9.12 17.25 -4.21
CA TRP A 152 7.92 17.36 -3.38
C TRP A 152 8.26 17.49 -1.89
N ARG A 153 9.20 16.67 -1.39
CA ARG A 153 9.67 16.75 0.00
C ARG A 153 10.30 18.10 0.34
N LYS A 154 10.96 18.74 -0.64
CA LYS A 154 11.62 20.04 -0.50
C LYS A 154 10.69 21.24 -0.77
N LEU A 155 9.44 21.03 -1.20
CA LEU A 155 8.50 22.13 -1.39
C LEU A 155 8.10 22.73 -0.04
N SER A 156 7.89 24.05 -0.02
CA SER A 156 7.27 24.74 1.10
C SER A 156 5.82 24.30 1.29
N GLU A 157 5.32 24.44 2.52
CA GLU A 157 3.94 24.10 2.84
C GLU A 157 2.94 24.97 2.06
N GLU A 158 3.25 26.22 1.76
CA GLU A 158 2.41 27.07 0.89
C GLU A 158 2.21 26.48 -0.51
N LYS A 159 3.30 25.97 -1.12
CA LYS A 159 3.23 25.35 -2.45
C LYS A 159 2.52 24.01 -2.39
N LYS A 160 2.68 23.24 -1.31
CA LYS A 160 1.93 22.00 -1.10
C LYS A 160 0.45 22.26 -0.86
N LYS A 161 0.11 23.33 -0.13
CA LYS A 161 -1.26 23.77 0.18
C LYS A 161 -2.04 24.01 -1.10
N LYS A 162 -1.46 24.67 -2.12
CA LYS A 162 -2.07 24.80 -3.45
C LYS A 162 -2.58 23.45 -4.00
N TYR A 163 -1.76 22.40 -3.97
CA TYR A 163 -2.16 21.08 -4.49
C TYR A 163 -3.10 20.34 -3.54
N HIS A 164 -3.02 20.63 -2.24
CA HIS A 164 -3.96 20.12 -1.25
C HIS A 164 -5.35 20.70 -1.45
N ASP A 165 -5.48 22.01 -1.68
CA ASP A 165 -6.74 22.69 -1.94
C ASP A 165 -7.40 22.15 -3.23
N ILE A 166 -6.62 21.95 -4.29
CA ILE A 166 -7.10 21.28 -5.53
C ILE A 166 -7.59 19.86 -5.23
N TYR A 167 -6.88 19.10 -4.40
CA TYR A 167 -7.32 17.77 -3.97
C TYR A 167 -8.65 17.83 -3.19
N LEU A 168 -8.80 18.77 -2.26
CA LEU A 168 -10.02 18.94 -1.47
C LEU A 168 -11.22 19.31 -2.36
N GLU A 169 -11.03 20.20 -3.33
CA GLU A 169 -12.09 20.56 -4.28
C GLU A 169 -12.50 19.35 -5.15
N ASN A 170 -11.51 18.65 -5.71
CA ASN A 170 -11.76 17.43 -6.49
C ASN A 170 -12.42 16.35 -5.63
N ARG A 171 -12.08 16.27 -4.34
CA ARG A 171 -12.71 15.35 -3.40
C ARG A 171 -14.15 15.70 -3.12
N LYS A 172 -14.46 16.98 -2.96
CA LYS A 172 -15.84 17.47 -2.79
C LYS A 172 -16.69 17.13 -4.01
N LYS A 173 -16.18 17.41 -5.23
CA LYS A 173 -16.85 17.05 -6.49
C LYS A 173 -17.07 15.54 -6.59
N PHE A 174 -16.03 14.75 -6.33
CA PHE A 174 -16.14 13.28 -6.30
C PHE A 174 -17.21 12.78 -5.33
N ASP A 175 -17.26 13.32 -4.11
CA ASP A 175 -18.24 12.90 -3.10
C ASP A 175 -19.69 13.28 -3.52
N GLN A 176 -19.88 14.35 -4.30
CA GLN A 176 -21.16 14.69 -4.93
C GLN A 176 -21.52 13.71 -6.05
N ASP A 177 -20.62 13.53 -7.01
CA ASP A 177 -20.84 12.66 -8.18
C ASP A 177 -21.12 11.22 -7.76
N ILE A 178 -20.35 10.68 -6.80
CA ILE A 178 -20.51 9.31 -6.32
C ILE A 178 -21.81 9.12 -5.53
N THR A 179 -22.25 10.15 -4.80
CA THR A 179 -23.52 10.12 -4.08
C THR A 179 -24.67 10.13 -5.08
N GLN A 180 -24.61 10.98 -6.10
CA GLN A 180 -25.61 11.06 -7.15
C GLN A 180 -25.69 9.75 -7.94
N TYR A 181 -24.55 9.19 -8.35
CA TYR A 181 -24.47 7.89 -8.99
C TYR A 181 -25.21 6.82 -8.17
N PHE A 182 -24.95 6.72 -6.87
CA PHE A 182 -25.64 5.72 -6.04
C PHE A 182 -27.14 6.00 -5.86
N ILE A 183 -27.55 7.27 -5.81
CA ILE A 183 -28.98 7.63 -5.73
C ILE A 183 -29.72 7.21 -7.00
N GLU A 184 -29.09 7.36 -8.16
CA GLU A 184 -29.68 7.00 -9.46
C GLU A 184 -29.72 5.48 -9.69
N HIS A 185 -28.65 4.79 -9.32
CA HIS A 185 -28.52 3.35 -9.56
C HIS A 185 -29.20 2.48 -8.50
N TYR A 186 -29.51 3.04 -7.32
CA TYR A 186 -30.17 2.34 -6.21
C TYR A 186 -31.33 3.20 -5.66
N PRO A 187 -32.44 3.33 -6.41
CA PRO A 187 -33.56 4.21 -6.02
C PRO A 187 -34.28 3.75 -4.74
N ASP A 188 -34.25 2.45 -4.43
CA ASP A 188 -34.85 1.87 -3.22
C ASP A 188 -34.02 2.14 -1.96
N GLU A 189 -32.75 2.54 -2.11
CA GLU A 189 -31.88 2.83 -0.98
C GLU A 189 -32.18 4.20 -0.36
N LYS A 190 -32.19 4.24 0.96
CA LYS A 190 -32.44 5.48 1.70
C LYS A 190 -31.31 6.48 1.43
N LYS A 191 -31.65 7.60 0.79
CA LYS A 191 -30.77 8.74 0.51
C LYS A 191 -30.19 9.32 1.80
N PRO A 192 -28.96 9.86 1.78
CA PRO A 192 -28.37 10.52 2.94
C PRO A 192 -29.21 11.75 3.32
N LYS A 193 -29.33 12.01 4.63
CA LYS A 193 -30.10 13.14 5.15
C LYS A 193 -29.33 14.45 4.97
N THR A 194 -30.04 15.49 4.52
CA THR A 194 -29.47 16.85 4.43
C THR A 194 -29.37 17.50 5.81
N ALA A 195 -28.63 18.61 5.89
CA ALA A 195 -28.52 19.40 7.12
C ALA A 195 -29.90 19.86 7.61
N LEU A 196 -30.76 20.31 6.69
CA LEU A 196 -32.14 20.67 6.96
C LEU A 196 -32.97 19.49 7.46
N ASP A 197 -32.84 18.29 6.87
CA ASP A 197 -33.59 17.11 7.31
C ASP A 197 -33.21 16.69 8.74
N LEU A 198 -31.92 16.74 9.06
CA LEU A 198 -31.41 16.39 10.39
C LEU A 198 -31.89 17.40 11.44
N TRP A 199 -31.74 18.70 11.14
CA TRP A 199 -32.16 19.76 12.05
C TRP A 199 -33.67 19.81 12.23
N SER A 200 -34.43 19.75 11.13
CA SER A 200 -35.90 19.80 11.16
C SER A 200 -36.50 18.63 11.94
N ALA A 201 -35.90 17.43 11.86
CA ALA A 201 -36.31 16.29 12.67
C ALA A 201 -36.10 16.55 14.17
N SER A 202 -34.95 17.14 14.55
CA SER A 202 -34.67 17.53 15.94
C SER A 202 -35.66 18.59 16.42
N LYS A 203 -35.87 19.65 15.62
CA LYS A 203 -36.76 20.75 15.99
C LYS A 203 -38.23 20.35 16.00
N LYS A 204 -38.67 19.45 15.11
CA LYS A 204 -40.02 18.88 15.13
C LYS A 204 -40.27 18.09 16.42
N LYS A 205 -39.27 17.34 16.91
CA LYS A 205 -39.37 16.59 18.16
C LYS A 205 -39.53 17.52 19.37
N GLU A 206 -38.77 18.62 19.40
CA GLU A 206 -38.89 19.67 20.42
C GLU A 206 -40.27 20.35 20.37
N MET A 207 -40.69 20.84 19.19
CA MET A 207 -41.98 21.52 19.02
C MET A 207 -43.19 20.63 19.33
N LYS A 208 -43.11 19.32 19.08
CA LYS A 208 -44.18 18.37 19.43
C LYS A 208 -44.28 18.17 20.95
N LYS A 209 -43.17 18.31 21.68
CA LYS A 209 -43.13 18.22 23.14
C LYS A 209 -43.76 19.46 23.77
N ASP A 210 -43.43 20.65 23.26
CA ASP A 210 -43.87 21.92 23.85
C ASP A 210 -45.26 22.36 23.38
N HIS A 211 -45.66 21.94 22.18
CA HIS A 211 -46.94 22.29 21.57
C HIS A 211 -47.59 21.08 20.86
N PRO A 212 -48.04 20.05 21.61
CA PRO A 212 -48.63 18.84 21.04
C PRO A 212 -49.92 19.10 20.24
N GLU A 213 -50.61 20.20 20.52
CA GLU A 213 -51.86 20.62 19.84
C GLU A 213 -51.61 21.31 18.48
N MET A 214 -50.37 21.70 18.18
CA MET A 214 -50.07 22.39 16.93
C MET A 214 -50.12 21.44 15.74
N SER A 215 -50.83 21.80 14.66
CA SER A 215 -50.86 21.00 13.43
C SER A 215 -49.46 20.82 12.83
N GLU A 216 -49.15 19.61 12.34
CA GLU A 216 -47.86 19.29 11.70
C GLU A 216 -47.52 20.23 10.54
N LYS A 217 -48.54 20.67 9.77
CA LYS A 217 -48.37 21.62 8.66
C LYS A 217 -47.88 22.98 9.16
N LYS A 218 -48.39 23.43 10.32
CA LYS A 218 -47.99 24.68 10.97
C LYS A 218 -46.59 24.56 11.58
N MET A 219 -46.25 23.41 12.17
CA MET A 219 -44.88 23.12 12.65
C MET A 219 -43.87 23.16 11.50
N LYS A 220 -44.12 22.43 10.40
CA LYS A 220 -43.21 22.40 9.24
C LYS A 220 -42.96 23.80 8.67
N LYS A 221 -44.01 24.62 8.55
CA LYS A 221 -43.88 26.01 8.08
C LYS A 221 -43.01 26.86 9.01
N LYS A 222 -43.16 26.70 10.34
CA LYS A 222 -42.31 27.39 11.32
C LYS A 222 -40.86 26.91 11.23
N ILE A 223 -40.64 25.60 11.16
CA ILE A 223 -39.30 24.99 11.07
C ILE A 223 -38.55 25.53 9.84
N ASN A 224 -39.14 25.52 8.65
CA ASN A 224 -38.45 26.08 7.47
C ASN A 224 -38.11 27.57 7.66
N LYS A 225 -39.04 28.37 8.21
CA LYS A 225 -38.80 29.79 8.49
C LYS A 225 -37.66 30.03 9.50
N TYR A 226 -37.51 29.13 10.48
CA TYR A 226 -36.40 29.18 11.44
C TYR A 226 -35.07 28.80 10.78
N TRP A 227 -35.05 27.79 9.91
CA TRP A 227 -33.85 27.42 9.15
C TRP A 227 -33.34 28.58 8.29
N ASP A 228 -34.23 29.26 7.59
CA ASP A 228 -33.88 30.39 6.72
C ASP A 228 -33.30 31.59 7.50
N LYS A 229 -33.61 31.68 8.79
CA LYS A 229 -33.14 32.73 9.70
C LYS A 229 -31.96 32.29 10.58
N MET A 230 -31.54 31.03 10.48
CA MET A 230 -30.49 30.47 11.30
C MET A 230 -29.13 31.02 10.85
N GLU A 231 -28.31 31.43 11.81
CA GLU A 231 -26.95 31.90 11.53
C GLU A 231 -26.08 30.77 10.95
N ASP A 232 -25.04 31.15 10.20
CA ASP A 232 -24.16 30.20 9.53
C ASP A 232 -23.45 29.27 10.53
N ASP A 233 -23.10 29.77 11.72
CA ASP A 233 -22.45 29.00 12.77
C ASP A 233 -23.34 27.88 13.33
N GLU A 234 -24.62 28.18 13.57
CA GLU A 234 -25.60 27.17 14.00
C GLU A 234 -25.87 26.14 12.89
N ARG A 235 -25.88 26.58 11.61
CA ARG A 235 -26.01 25.67 10.46
C ARG A 235 -24.78 24.81 10.26
N GLU A 236 -23.60 25.29 10.61
CA GLU A 236 -22.33 24.59 10.42
C GLU A 236 -22.31 23.22 11.13
N GLU A 237 -22.88 23.13 12.33
CA GLU A 237 -22.98 21.86 13.06
C GLU A 237 -23.82 20.83 12.29
N TRP A 238 -24.93 21.27 11.70
CA TRP A 238 -25.82 20.41 10.92
C TRP A 238 -25.23 20.06 9.55
N GLU A 239 -24.47 20.95 8.94
CA GLU A 239 -23.68 20.64 7.75
C GLU A 239 -22.61 19.59 8.02
N LYS A 240 -21.89 19.69 9.14
CA LYS A 240 -20.91 18.66 9.58
C LYS A 240 -21.60 17.31 9.79
N LYS A 241 -22.77 17.28 10.44
CA LYS A 241 -23.58 16.06 10.59
C LYS A 241 -24.03 15.50 9.23
N SER A 242 -24.50 16.34 8.31
CA SER A 242 -24.93 15.91 6.98
C SER A 242 -23.77 15.36 6.14
N LYS A 243 -22.60 16.01 6.16
CA LYS A 243 -21.37 15.48 5.52
C LYS A 243 -21.01 14.10 6.06
N THR A 244 -21.18 13.88 7.37
CA THR A 244 -20.94 12.58 7.99
C THR A 244 -21.96 11.53 7.53
N GLU A 245 -23.24 11.88 7.40
CA GLU A 245 -24.27 11.00 6.83
C GLU A 245 -23.97 10.62 5.39
N VAL A 246 -23.57 11.58 4.55
CA VAL A 246 -23.12 11.33 3.17
C VAL A 246 -21.95 10.36 3.14
N ALA A 247 -20.92 10.57 3.99
CA ALA A 247 -19.78 9.67 4.06
C ALA A 247 -20.16 8.25 4.49
N ARG A 248 -21.09 8.10 5.45
CA ARG A 248 -21.65 6.79 5.86
C ARG A 248 -22.41 6.13 4.72
N TYR A 249 -23.25 6.89 4.01
CA TYR A 249 -23.99 6.41 2.84
C TYR A 249 -23.03 5.91 1.75
N ILE A 250 -22.06 6.72 1.31
CA ILE A 250 -21.06 6.32 0.31
C ILE A 250 -20.32 5.05 0.76
N LYS A 251 -19.95 4.93 2.05
CA LYS A 251 -19.27 3.74 2.57
C LYS A 251 -20.16 2.49 2.54
N ARG A 252 -21.46 2.62 2.84
CA ARG A 252 -22.44 1.54 2.76
C ARG A 252 -22.63 1.10 1.30
N MET A 253 -22.89 2.04 0.41
CA MET A 253 -23.11 1.76 -1.02
C MET A 253 -21.89 1.11 -1.68
N LYS A 254 -20.66 1.58 -1.39
CA LYS A 254 -19.42 0.94 -1.86
C LYS A 254 -19.20 -0.49 -1.35
N LYS A 255 -19.84 -0.88 -0.24
CA LYS A 255 -19.81 -2.27 0.22
C LYS A 255 -20.82 -3.12 -0.55
N MET A 256 -22.00 -2.57 -0.83
CA MET A 256 -23.05 -3.25 -1.60
C MET A 256 -22.65 -3.45 -3.07
N ASP A 257 -22.08 -2.44 -3.72
CA ASP A 257 -21.59 -2.50 -5.12
C ASP A 257 -20.42 -3.48 -5.34
N LYS A 258 -19.77 -3.94 -4.26
CA LYS A 258 -18.68 -4.93 -4.32
C LYS A 258 -19.14 -6.38 -4.20
N VAL A 259 -20.41 -6.61 -3.83
CA VAL A 259 -21.05 -7.92 -3.72
C VAL A 259 -21.69 -8.25 -5.06
#